data_AF-A0AAW9J3P5-F1
#
_entry.id   AF-A0AAW9J3P5-F1
#
_cell.length_a   1.000
_cell.length_b   1.000
_cell.length_c   1.000
_cell.angle_alpha   90.00
_cell.angle_beta   90.00
_cell.angle_gamma   90.00
#
_symmetry.space_group_name_H-M   'P 1'
#
loop_
_entity.id
_entity.type
_entity.pdbx_description
1 polymer ?
#
loop_
_entity_poly.entity_id
_entity_poly.type
_entity_poly.pdbx_seq_one_letter_code
_entity_poly.pdbx_strand_id
1 'polypeptide(L)'
;MIMAHEVDYEIVGNEMQYVEIELDPRETVVAEAGAMMTMDNSITMETIFGDGSEKSQGGFFGKLGGAAKRVMTGESLFMTAFTNS
;
A
#
# COMPACT_ATOMS: atom_id res chain seq x y z
N MET A 1 17.59 7.10 0.57
CA MET A 1 16.17 7.09 0.21
C MET A 1 15.77 5.65 -0.02
N ILE A 2 14.61 5.22 0.47
CA ILE A 2 13.96 4.04 -0.11
C ILE A 2 13.32 4.61 -1.38
N MET A 3 13.73 4.10 -2.53
CA MET A 3 13.10 4.49 -3.79
C MET A 3 11.86 3.60 -3.95
N ALA A 4 10.75 4.20 -4.36
CA ALA A 4 9.59 3.42 -4.79
C ALA A 4 9.98 2.60 -6.03
N HIS A 5 9.39 1.41 -6.16
CA HIS A 5 9.50 0.62 -7.39
C HIS A 5 8.78 1.36 -8.52
N GLU A 6 9.30 1.21 -9.74
CA GLU A 6 8.62 1.67 -10.95
C GLU A 6 7.81 0.48 -11.45
N VAL A 7 6.48 0.57 -11.32
CA VAL A 7 5.56 -0.52 -11.64
C VAL A 7 4.79 -0.21 -12.91
N ASP A 8 4.45 -1.25 -13.66
CA ASP A 8 3.59 -1.15 -14.83
C ASP A 8 2.11 -1.20 -14.43
N TYR A 9 1.27 -0.45 -15.13
CA TYR A 9 -0.17 -0.40 -14.88
C TYR A 9 -1.00 -0.09 -16.13
N GLU A 10 -2.25 -0.55 -16.12
CA GLU A 10 -3.26 -0.22 -17.12
C GLU A 10 -4.57 0.20 -16.44
N ILE A 11 -5.23 1.23 -16.98
CA ILE A 11 -6.58 1.62 -16.55
C ILE A 11 -7.58 0.97 -17.50
N VAL A 12 -8.39 0.06 -16.98
CA VAL A 12 -9.35 -0.71 -17.76
C VAL A 12 -10.78 -0.24 -17.48
N GLY A 13 -11.59 -0.19 -18.53
CA GLY A 13 -13.02 0.12 -18.45
C GLY A 13 -13.37 1.56 -18.84
N ASN A 14 -14.65 1.76 -19.18
CA ASN A 14 -15.20 3.08 -19.56
C ASN A 14 -16.11 3.64 -18.45
N GLU A 15 -17.08 2.85 -18.01
CA GLU A 15 -18.06 3.27 -16.99
C GLU A 15 -17.66 2.81 -15.58
N MET A 16 -17.25 1.55 -15.44
CA MET A 16 -16.67 0.99 -14.22
C MET A 16 -15.18 0.79 -14.44
N GLN A 17 -14.39 1.75 -13.96
CA GLN A 17 -12.95 1.75 -14.16
C GLN A 17 -12.23 1.07 -12.99
N TYR A 18 -11.17 0.35 -13.31
CA TYR A 18 -10.21 -0.17 -12.34
C TYR A 18 -8.79 -0.03 -12.89
N VAL A 19 -7.82 -0.11 -11.99
CA VAL A 19 -6.39 -0.15 -12.34
C VAL A 19 -5.88 -1.56 -12.15
N GLU A 20 -5.29 -2.11 -13.20
CA GLU A 20 -4.52 -3.34 -13.17
C GLU A 20 -3.05 -2.96 -12.97
N ILE A 21 -2.37 -3.62 -12.04
CA ILE A 21 -0.99 -3.32 -11.67
C ILE A 21 -0.19 -4.61 -11.84
N GLU A 22 0.85 -4.56 -12.67
CA GLU A 22 1.80 -5.64 -12.84
C GLU A 22 2.98 -5.40 -11.89
N LEU A 23 3.37 -6.46 -11.18
CA LEU A 23 4.46 -6.42 -10.22
C LEU A 23 5.52 -7.42 -10.65
N ASP A 24 6.74 -6.95 -10.90
CA ASP A 24 7.88 -7.82 -11.07
C ASP A 24 8.19 -8.56 -9.74
N PRO A 25 9.00 -9.65 -9.79
CA PRO A 25 9.38 -10.36 -8.58
C PRO A 25 10.00 -9.42 -7.54
N ARG A 26 9.44 -9.43 -6.32
CA ARG A 26 9.78 -8.58 -5.17
C ARG A 26 9.29 -7.14 -5.23
N GLU A 27 8.51 -6.77 -6.24
CA GLU A 27 7.83 -5.49 -6.23
C GLU A 27 6.62 -5.51 -5.31
N THR A 28 6.30 -4.32 -4.80
CA THR A 28 5.25 -4.11 -3.82
C THR A 28 4.49 -2.85 -4.19
N VAL A 29 3.16 -2.94 -4.18
CA VAL A 29 2.27 -1.79 -4.21
C VAL A 29 1.51 -1.68 -2.88
N VAL A 30 1.24 -0.45 -2.44
CA VAL A 30 0.47 -0.16 -1.24
C VAL A 30 -0.86 0.48 -1.64
N ALA A 31 -1.97 -0.05 -1.13
CA ALA A 31 -3.30 0.49 -1.38
C ALA A 31 -4.16 0.51 -0.12
N GLU A 32 -5.26 1.26 -0.17
CA GLU A 32 -6.23 1.33 0.93
C GLU A 32 -6.96 -0.01 1.12
N ALA A 33 -7.38 -0.28 2.36
CA ALA A 33 -8.18 -1.46 2.64
C ALA A 33 -9.51 -1.40 1.87
N GLY A 34 -9.81 -2.46 1.12
CA GLY A 34 -11.03 -2.55 0.30
C GLY A 34 -10.90 -2.03 -1.13
N ALA A 35 -9.73 -1.49 -1.52
CA ALA A 35 -9.48 -1.07 -2.91
C ALA A 35 -9.20 -2.25 -3.86
N MET A 36 -8.80 -3.41 -3.33
CA MET A 36 -8.47 -4.59 -4.14
C MET A 36 -9.74 -5.25 -4.68
N MET A 37 -9.73 -5.51 -6.00
CA MET A 37 -10.80 -6.26 -6.68
C MET A 37 -10.42 -7.73 -6.85
N THR A 38 -9.28 -7.99 -7.50
CA THR A 38 -8.73 -9.32 -7.74
C THR A 38 -7.21 -9.30 -7.60
N MET A 39 -6.60 -10.44 -7.31
CA MET A 39 -5.14 -10.61 -7.30
C MET A 39 -4.77 -12.04 -7.70
N ASP A 40 -3.57 -12.22 -8.26
CA ASP A 40 -3.02 -13.54 -8.56
C ASP A 40 -2.50 -14.27 -7.32
N ASN A 41 -2.39 -15.59 -7.42
CA ASN A 41 -1.94 -16.45 -6.30
C ASN A 41 -0.49 -16.21 -5.86
N SER A 42 0.35 -15.60 -6.71
CA SER A 42 1.73 -15.22 -6.37
C SER A 42 1.82 -13.93 -5.55
N ILE A 43 0.72 -13.21 -5.40
CA ILE A 43 0.67 -11.96 -4.66
C ILE A 43 0.38 -12.23 -3.18
N THR A 44 1.29 -11.81 -2.32
CA THR A 44 1.11 -11.83 -0.87
C THR A 44 0.51 -10.52 -0.39
N MET A 45 -0.57 -10.62 0.40
CA MET A 45 -1.29 -9.47 0.99
C MET A 45 -0.96 -9.35 2.48
N GLU A 46 -0.49 -8.18 2.91
CA GLU A 46 -0.19 -7.89 4.32
C GLU A 46 -0.83 -6.57 4.76
N THR A 47 -1.51 -6.56 5.90
CA THR A 47 -1.93 -5.32 6.54
C THR A 47 -0.74 -4.66 7.24
N ILE A 48 -0.39 -3.46 6.81
CA ILE A 48 0.71 -2.68 7.35
C ILE A 48 0.20 -1.42 8.04
N PHE A 49 0.99 -0.92 8.99
CA PHE A 49 0.71 0.35 9.67
C PHE A 49 1.31 1.51 8.89
N GLY A 50 0.46 2.48 8.52
CA GLY A 50 0.83 3.52 7.58
C GLY A 50 1.15 2.96 6.18
N ASP A 51 1.98 3.66 5.42
CA ASP A 51 2.35 3.29 4.03
C ASP A 51 3.71 2.55 3.93
N GLY A 52 4.32 2.21 5.07
CA GLY A 52 5.63 1.56 5.13
C GLY A 52 6.83 2.45 4.77
N SER A 53 6.62 3.72 4.42
CA SER A 53 7.68 4.66 4.05
C SER A 53 8.47 5.21 5.24
N GLU A 54 7.83 5.25 6.41
CA GLU A 54 8.48 5.68 7.66
C GLU A 54 9.47 4.61 8.14
N LYS A 55 10.76 4.80 7.82
CA LYS A 55 11.82 4.12 8.55
C LYS A 55 11.59 4.33 10.04
N SER A 56 11.70 3.25 10.81
CA SER A 56 11.62 3.12 12.28
C SER A 56 12.54 4.07 13.08
N GLN A 57 12.51 5.38 12.82
CA GLN A 57 13.40 6.38 13.39
C GLN A 57 12.83 7.02 14.66
N GLY A 58 11.57 6.74 14.98
CA GLY A 58 11.01 6.87 16.33
C GLY A 58 10.50 5.50 16.76
N GLY A 59 10.77 5.09 17.99
CA GLY A 59 10.20 3.85 18.57
C GLY A 59 8.67 3.86 18.58
N PHE A 60 8.05 2.93 19.30
CA PHE A 60 6.58 2.78 19.35
C PHE A 60 5.80 4.10 19.55
N PHE A 61 6.32 5.04 20.35
CA PHE A 61 5.72 6.36 20.56
C PHE A 61 5.77 7.31 19.35
N GLY A 62 6.80 7.21 18.50
CA GLY A 62 6.87 7.99 17.25
C GLY A 62 5.82 7.55 16.25
N LYS A 63 5.61 6.23 16.13
CA LYS A 63 4.56 5.64 15.28
C LYS A 63 3.15 6.01 15.77
N LEU A 64 2.93 6.06 17.08
CA LEU A 64 1.66 6.53 17.67
C LEU A 64 1.39 8.01 17.41
N GLY A 65 2.40 8.87 17.48
CA GLY A 65 2.28 10.30 17.16
C GLY A 65 1.92 10.56 15.69
N GLY A 66 2.54 9.83 14.76
CA GLY A 66 2.20 9.85 13.34
C GLY A 66 0.76 9.38 13.08
N ALA A 67 0.36 8.27 13.71
CA ALA A 67 -1.01 7.76 13.62
C ALA A 67 -2.07 8.73 14.17
N ALA A 68 -1.81 9.38 15.30
CA ALA A 68 -2.75 10.35 15.87
C ALA A 68 -3.05 11.49 14.88
N LYS A 69 -2.02 11.96 14.16
CA LYS A 69 -2.19 12.98 13.12
C LYS A 69 -3.05 12.47 11.96
N ARG A 70 -2.88 11.22 11.52
CA ARG A 70 -3.66 10.61 10.43
C ARG A 70 -5.12 10.39 10.81
N VAL A 71 -5.38 9.97 12.05
CA VAL A 71 -6.76 9.90 12.58
C VAL A 71 -7.41 11.27 12.57
N MET A 72 -6.69 12.33 12.94
CA MET A 72 -7.23 13.70 12.91
C MET A 72 -7.52 14.20 11.48
N THR A 73 -6.77 13.74 10.48
CA THR A 73 -7.02 14.07 9.07
C THR A 73 -8.05 13.15 8.40
N GLY A 74 -8.54 12.12 9.10
CA GLY A 74 -9.52 11.16 8.59
C GLY A 74 -8.92 10.08 7.68
N GLU A 75 -7.60 9.95 7.62
CA GLU A 75 -6.93 8.92 6.83
C GLU A 75 -6.90 7.56 7.56
N SER A 76 -6.89 6.46 6.80
CA SER A 76 -6.74 5.12 7.36
C SER A 76 -5.38 4.96 8.07
N LEU A 77 -5.42 4.33 9.26
CA LEU A 77 -4.21 3.96 10.01
C LEU A 77 -3.48 2.75 9.41
N PHE A 78 -4.25 1.91 8.73
CA PHE A 78 -3.78 0.66 8.15
C PHE A 78 -3.91 0.71 6.64
N MET A 79 -2.85 0.32 5.95
CA MET A 79 -2.84 0.11 4.51
C MET A 79 -2.62 -1.37 4.23
N THR A 80 -2.81 -1.76 2.98
CA THR A 80 -2.51 -3.11 2.53
C THR A 80 -1.33 -3.07 1.57
N ALA A 81 -0.30 -3.88 1.85
CA ALA A 81 0.80 -4.11 0.93
C ALA A 81 0.54 -5.39 0.13
N PHE A 82 0.73 -5.31 -1.18
CA PHE A 82 0.63 -6.43 -2.12
C PHE A 82 2.00 -6.65 -2.75
N THR A 83 2.59 -7.82 -2.54
CA THR A 83 3.97 -8.13 -2.98
C THR A 83 4.02 -9.38 -3.83
N ASN A 84 4.68 -9.33 -4.98
CA ASN A 84 4.98 -10.53 -5.77
C ASN A 84 6.16 -11.29 -5.13
N SER A 85 5.91 -12.50 -4.62
CA SER A 85 6.85 -13.26 -3.77
C SER A 85 7.38 -14.53 -4.40
#